data_AF-A0A5N4E0P5-F1
#
_entry.id   AF-A0A5N4E0P5-F1
#
_cell.length_a   1.000
_cell.length_b   1.000
_cell.length_c   1.000
_cell.angle_alpha   90.00
_cell.angle_beta   90.00
_cell.angle_gamma   90.00
#
_symmetry.space_group_name_H-M   'P 1'
#
loop_
_entity.id
_entity.type
_entity.pdbx_description
1 polymer ?
#
loop_
_entity_poly.entity_id
_entity_poly.type
_entity_poly.pdbx_seq_one_letter_code
_entity_poly.pdbx_strand_id
1 'polypeptide(L)'
;MSLISKSNFSSKIPFGYLLAKIEMCEREVLQEVEKFTDLEKLYLYLQLPSGLSNGEKSDQNAMSSSRAQQMHAFSWIRNTLEEHPETSLPKQEVYDEYK
;
A
#
# COMPACT_ATOMS: atom_id res chain seq x y z
N MET A 1 -23.68 -11.45 -48.00
CA MET A 1 -22.45 -11.49 -47.20
C MET A 1 -22.85 -11.70 -45.75
N SER A 2 -22.35 -12.78 -45.14
CA SER A 2 -22.81 -13.31 -43.86
C SER A 2 -22.49 -12.38 -42.69
N LEU A 3 -23.49 -12.08 -41.86
CA LEU A 3 -23.30 -11.40 -40.57
C LEU A 3 -22.64 -12.39 -39.61
N ILE A 4 -21.37 -12.14 -39.30
CA ILE A 4 -20.61 -12.92 -38.33
C ILE A 4 -21.27 -12.72 -36.96
N SER A 5 -21.88 -13.79 -36.46
CA SER A 5 -22.40 -13.89 -35.10
C SER A 5 -21.27 -13.63 -34.11
N LYS A 6 -21.39 -12.55 -33.33
CA LYS A 6 -20.56 -12.29 -32.15
C LYS A 6 -20.92 -13.34 -31.09
N SER A 7 -20.29 -14.51 -31.17
CA SER A 7 -20.28 -15.46 -30.06
C SER A 7 -19.45 -14.87 -28.92
N ASN A 8 -20.16 -14.25 -27.98
CA ASN A 8 -19.64 -13.80 -26.70
C ASN A 8 -19.20 -15.02 -25.89
N PHE A 9 -17.95 -15.45 -26.03
CA PHE A 9 -17.34 -16.35 -25.06
C PHE A 9 -16.83 -15.51 -23.89
N SER A 10 -17.73 -15.14 -22.99
CA SER A 10 -17.34 -14.59 -21.68
C SER A 10 -16.78 -15.74 -20.87
N SER A 11 -15.47 -15.96 -20.95
CA SER A 11 -14.74 -16.84 -20.05
C SER A 11 -14.70 -16.19 -18.66
N LYS A 12 -15.83 -16.26 -17.94
CA LYS A 12 -15.84 -15.98 -16.50
C LYS A 12 -14.95 -17.02 -15.86
N ILE A 13 -13.74 -16.61 -15.48
CA ILE A 13 -12.80 -17.44 -14.73
C ILE A 13 -13.56 -17.93 -13.49
N PRO A 14 -13.65 -19.24 -13.26
CA PRO A 14 -14.44 -19.77 -12.16
C PRO A 14 -13.85 -19.28 -10.83
N PHE A 15 -14.72 -18.87 -9.91
CA PHE A 15 -14.30 -18.36 -8.59
C PHE A 15 -13.39 -19.35 -7.85
N GLY A 16 -13.63 -20.66 -7.98
CA GLY A 16 -12.76 -21.69 -7.40
C GLY A 16 -11.33 -21.69 -7.94
N TYR A 17 -11.11 -21.29 -9.20
CA TYR A 17 -9.76 -21.13 -9.75
C TYR A 17 -9.06 -19.92 -9.16
N LEU A 18 -9.77 -18.79 -9.00
CA LEU A 18 -9.22 -17.59 -8.37
C LEU A 18 -8.87 -17.85 -6.91
N LEU A 19 -9.76 -18.51 -6.16
CA LEU A 19 -9.52 -18.88 -4.78
C LEU A 19 -8.30 -19.80 -4.64
N ALA A 20 -8.24 -20.87 -5.45
CA ALA A 20 -7.08 -21.77 -5.46
C ALA A 20 -5.78 -21.03 -5.84
N LYS A 21 -5.86 -20.03 -6.73
CA LYS A 21 -4.70 -19.22 -7.12
C LYS A 21 -4.23 -18.31 -5.98
N ILE A 22 -5.15 -17.73 -5.21
CA ILE A 22 -4.84 -16.90 -4.03
C ILE A 22 -4.22 -17.77 -2.94
N GLU A 23 -4.83 -18.90 -2.61
CA GLU A 23 -4.32 -19.84 -1.60
C GLU A 23 -2.92 -20.34 -1.97
N MET A 24 -2.66 -20.58 -3.27
CA MET A 24 -1.34 -20.98 -3.75
C MET A 24 -0.30 -19.86 -3.58
N CYS A 25 -0.63 -18.62 -3.98
CA CYS A 25 0.24 -17.47 -3.78
C CYS A 25 0.56 -17.23 -2.29
N GLU A 26 -0.45 -17.33 -1.42
CA GLU A 26 -0.26 -17.17 0.02
C GLU A 26 0.77 -18.16 0.55
N ARG A 27 0.64 -19.45 0.18
CA ARG A 27 1.60 -20.47 0.58
C ARG A 27 3.00 -20.22 0.04
N GLU A 28 3.13 -19.78 -1.21
CA GLU A 28 4.43 -19.46 -1.82
C GLU A 28 5.13 -18.31 -1.10
N VAL A 29 4.41 -17.23 -0.79
CA VAL A 29 4.95 -16.07 -0.06
C VAL A 29 5.38 -16.46 1.34
N LEU A 30 4.54 -17.22 2.07
CA LEU A 30 4.89 -17.68 3.41
C LEU A 30 6.14 -18.57 3.41
N GLN A 31 6.24 -19.49 2.45
CA GLN A 31 7.41 -20.35 2.32
C GLN A 31 8.68 -19.56 1.98
N GLU A 32 8.55 -18.47 1.22
CA GLU A 32 9.67 -17.59 0.91
C GLU A 32 10.12 -16.79 2.13
N VAL A 33 9.16 -16.25 2.89
CA VAL A 33 9.42 -15.52 4.15
C VAL A 33 10.10 -16.41 5.20
N GLU A 34 9.75 -17.70 5.25
CA GLU A 34 10.35 -18.64 6.21
C GLU A 34 11.84 -18.88 5.97
N LYS A 35 12.33 -18.69 4.75
CA LYS A 35 13.76 -18.88 4.40
C LYS A 35 14.67 -17.81 5.01
N PHE A 36 14.11 -16.67 5.42
CA PHE A 36 14.88 -15.57 6.00
C PHE A 36 15.13 -15.82 7.49
N THR A 37 16.35 -15.49 7.92
CA THR A 37 16.69 -15.39 9.35
C THR A 37 15.92 -14.23 9.99
N ASP A 38 15.76 -14.27 11.32
CA ASP A 38 15.07 -13.20 12.04
C ASP A 38 15.72 -11.83 11.84
N LEU A 39 17.05 -11.81 11.65
CA LEU A 39 17.80 -10.59 11.35
C LEU A 39 17.50 -10.06 9.93
N GLU A 40 17.41 -10.92 8.92
CA GLU A 40 17.03 -10.51 7.56
C GLU A 40 15.58 -10.03 7.48
N LYS A 41 14.67 -10.68 8.23
CA LYS A 41 13.29 -10.20 8.40
C LYS A 41 13.27 -8.82 9.05
N LEU A 42 14.08 -8.60 10.10
CA LEU A 42 14.21 -7.29 10.74
C LEU A 42 14.69 -6.22 9.74
N TYR A 43 15.68 -6.52 8.90
CA TYR A 43 16.13 -5.62 7.86
C TYR A 43 15.04 -5.31 6.83
N LEU A 44 14.25 -6.32 6.43
CA LEU A 44 13.11 -6.14 5.52
C LEU A 44 12.01 -5.27 6.15
N TYR A 45 11.69 -5.45 7.44
CA TYR A 45 10.74 -4.61 8.17
C TYR A 45 11.23 -3.15 8.30
N LEU A 46 12.53 -2.97 8.48
CA LEU A 46 13.13 -1.65 8.58
C LEU A 46 13.22 -0.95 7.21
N GLN A 47 13.28 -1.72 6.12
CA GLN A 47 13.02 -1.23 4.77
C GLN A 47 11.53 -0.87 4.64
N LEU A 48 11.20 0.33 5.10
CA LEU A 48 9.99 1.02 4.69
C LEU A 48 9.92 0.96 3.15
N PRO A 49 8.74 0.74 2.53
CA PRO A 49 8.58 0.86 1.10
C PRO A 49 8.95 2.30 0.72
N SER A 50 10.22 2.48 0.38
CA SER A 50 10.78 3.73 -0.06
C SER A 50 10.27 3.86 -1.47
N GLY A 51 9.07 4.43 -1.61
CA GLY A 51 8.42 4.62 -2.90
C GLY A 51 9.44 5.22 -3.85
N LEU A 52 9.94 4.41 -4.77
CA LEU A 52 10.82 4.79 -5.88
C LEU A 52 11.83 5.89 -5.51
N SER A 53 12.74 5.62 -4.59
CA SER A 53 13.98 6.42 -4.50
C SER A 53 15.16 5.48 -4.55
N ASN A 54 15.48 5.03 -5.78
CA ASN A 54 16.83 4.58 -6.06
C ASN A 54 17.76 5.76 -5.78
N GLY A 55 18.41 5.74 -4.62
CA GLY A 55 19.86 5.88 -4.47
C GLY A 55 20.62 6.93 -5.31
N GLU A 56 20.06 8.09 -5.62
CA GLU A 56 20.87 9.23 -6.05
C GLU A 56 20.54 10.49 -5.25
N LYS A 57 21.35 10.70 -4.21
CA LYS A 57 21.66 12.01 -3.59
C LYS A 57 20.51 12.59 -2.76
N SER A 58 20.25 11.98 -1.60
CA SER A 58 19.30 12.49 -0.61
C SER A 58 19.69 13.85 0.00
N ASP A 59 20.89 14.38 -0.28
CA ASP A 59 21.39 15.59 0.40
C ASP A 59 21.18 16.90 -0.39
N GLN A 60 20.66 16.88 -1.63
CA GLN A 60 20.50 18.11 -2.44
C GLN A 60 19.06 18.50 -2.80
N ASN A 61 18.07 17.64 -2.56
CA ASN A 61 16.69 17.90 -3.01
C ASN A 61 15.67 18.25 -1.92
N ALA A 62 16.09 18.42 -0.67
CA ALA A 62 15.18 18.88 0.40
C ALA A 62 14.56 20.27 0.11
N MET A 63 15.08 21.01 -0.87
CA MET A 63 14.60 22.36 -1.25
C MET A 63 14.05 22.49 -2.68
N SER A 64 14.01 21.43 -3.50
CA SER A 64 13.55 21.54 -4.91
C SER A 64 12.32 20.69 -5.25
N SER A 65 11.38 20.52 -4.31
CA SER A 65 10.07 19.99 -4.68
C SER A 65 9.34 20.98 -5.59
N SER A 66 8.77 20.50 -6.70
CA SER A 66 7.99 21.34 -7.61
C SER A 66 6.78 21.96 -6.88
N ARG A 67 6.30 23.12 -7.35
CA ARG A 67 5.10 23.76 -6.76
C ARG A 67 3.87 22.83 -6.75
N ALA A 68 3.74 21.96 -7.75
CA ALA A 68 2.68 20.96 -7.79
C ALA A 68 2.82 19.96 -6.63
N GLN A 69 4.01 19.41 -6.39
CA GLN A 69 4.26 18.48 -5.28
C GLN A 69 4.03 19.14 -3.91
N GLN A 70 4.45 20.39 -3.75
CA GLN A 70 4.18 21.15 -2.52
C GLN A 70 2.66 21.33 -2.31
N MET A 71 1.90 21.65 -3.36
CA MET A 71 0.46 21.82 -3.27
C MET A 71 -0.27 20.49 -2.99
N HIS A 72 0.16 19.39 -3.61
CA HIS A 72 -0.37 18.05 -3.31
C HIS A 72 -0.08 17.64 -1.87
N ALA A 73 1.15 17.83 -1.40
CA ALA A 73 1.52 17.55 -0.01
C ALA A 73 0.71 18.41 0.97
N PHE A 74 0.55 19.70 0.69
CA PHE A 74 -0.25 20.60 1.53
C PHE A 74 -1.72 20.18 1.59
N SER A 75 -2.32 19.82 0.45
CA SER A 75 -3.69 19.30 0.39
C SER A 75 -3.83 17.98 1.15
N TRP A 76 -2.89 17.05 1.00
CA TRP A 76 -2.89 15.77 1.69
C TRP A 76 -2.80 15.95 3.21
N ILE A 77 -1.87 16.79 3.69
CA ILE A 77 -1.72 17.13 5.11
C ILE A 77 -3.06 17.68 5.60
N ARG A 78 -3.63 18.69 4.94
CA ARG A 78 -4.89 19.31 5.37
C ARG A 78 -6.06 18.34 5.43
N ASN A 79 -6.24 17.50 4.39
CA ASN A 79 -7.38 16.59 4.32
C ASN A 79 -7.24 15.39 5.27
N THR A 80 -6.00 15.03 5.64
CA THR A 80 -5.73 13.89 6.54
C THR A 80 -5.62 14.36 8.00
N LEU A 81 -5.26 15.62 8.24
CA LEU A 81 -5.28 16.28 9.56
C LEU A 81 -6.57 17.05 9.84
N GLU A 82 -7.61 16.94 9.00
CA GLU A 82 -8.94 17.39 9.42
C GLU A 82 -9.40 16.45 10.55
N GLU A 83 -9.18 16.90 11.78
CA GLU A 83 -9.72 16.31 13.01
C GLU A 83 -11.23 16.21 12.83
N HIS A 84 -11.71 15.04 12.40
CA HIS A 84 -13.13 14.75 12.38
C HIS A 84 -13.58 14.70 13.85
N PRO A 85 -14.38 15.66 14.33
CA PRO A 85 -14.75 15.73 15.74
C PRO A 85 -15.53 14.49 16.20
N GLU A 86 -16.10 13.73 15.26
CA GLU A 86 -16.82 12.48 15.52
C GLU A 86 -15.90 11.25 15.71
N THR A 87 -14.65 11.29 15.25
CA THR A 87 -13.73 10.11 15.28
C THR A 87 -12.39 10.37 15.95
N SER A 88 -11.98 11.63 16.08
CA SER A 88 -10.77 12.01 16.78
C SER A 88 -11.10 12.33 18.24
N LEU A 89 -10.81 11.39 19.14
CA LEU A 89 -10.85 11.66 20.58
C LEU A 89 -9.67 12.57 20.96
N PRO A 90 -9.87 13.59 21.81
CA PRO A 90 -8.79 14.39 22.36
C PRO A 90 -7.71 13.50 22.99
N LYS A 91 -6.43 13.84 22.77
CA LYS A 91 -5.29 13.07 23.31
C LYS A 91 -5.41 12.80 24.82
N GLN A 92 -6.01 13.72 25.57
CA GLN A 92 -6.20 13.58 27.01
C GLN A 92 -7.17 12.43 27.36
N GLU A 93 -8.28 12.30 26.62
CA GLU A 93 -9.27 11.23 26.82
C GLU A 93 -8.67 9.86 26.50
N VAL A 94 -7.79 9.78 25.49
CA VAL A 94 -7.01 8.57 25.17
C VAL A 94 -6.08 8.18 26.31
N TYR A 95 -5.37 9.14 26.92
CA TYR A 95 -4.48 8.86 28.04
C TYR A 95 -5.24 8.40 29.29
N ASP A 96 -6.46 8.90 29.50
CA ASP A 96 -7.28 8.55 30.65
C ASP A 96 -7.87 7.12 30.53
N GLU A 97 -8.05 6.59 29.31
CA GLU A 97 -8.55 5.24 29.06
C GLU A 97 -7.51 4.13 29.32
N TYR A 98 -6.22 4.44 29.30
CA TYR A 98 -5.15 3.46 29.61
C TYR A 98 -4.91 3.22 31.11
N LYS A 99 -5.67 3.89 31.99
CA LYS A 99 -5.51 3.82 33.46
C LYS A 99 -6.36 2.73 34.09
#